data_AF-A0A1G6ML99-F1
#
_entry.id   AF-A0A1G6ML99-F1
#
_cell.length_a   1.000
_cell.length_b   1.000
_cell.length_c   1.000
_cell.angle_alpha   90.00
_cell.angle_beta   90.00
_cell.angle_gamma   90.00
#
_symmetry.space_group_name_H-M   'P 1'
#
loop_
_entity.id
_entity.type
_entity.pdbx_description
1 polymer ?
#
loop_
_entity_poly.entity_id
_entity_poly.type
_entity_poly.pdbx_seq_one_letter_code
_entity_poly.pdbx_strand_id
1 'polypeptide(L)'
;MAMTQADDRLVQGEVRYVEYGDDAVAYLSARDPRMADAIARIGHVWRVRDDELFQAVVHSIVGQQISTRAQATVWARMRDGLGTVDAAHVAAASVEELQAFGMTYGKAGYIRDFALRVQDGSFDIAAVERMGDDEAIEALASLRGVGRWTAEMILTFCLNRPDVFAFDDLAIQRGLRMLYHHRKITRKLFERYRRRFSPYCSVASLYLWEVAGGALPELRDLAQKTRPARKAGEKNGGAARKTVRKGDSAPRKVGGTGTGTTHVTTFETGVIGNLTLASDGERISHCWFEHDRNWDADVAEAYVRKDDLPVFDIARRWLRGYFAGERPDPGELPLGLVGTPFRMVVWEQLLQIPYGRTVTYGELAERVESQTGRRTSARAVGGAVGHNPICVIVPCHRVVGSGGSLMGFAGGVEVKARLLALEGAKMG
;
A
#
# COMPACT_ATOMS: atom_id res chain seq x y z
N MET A 1 0.97 3.55 14.95
CA MET A 1 1.22 3.23 16.37
C MET A 1 -0.08 3.41 17.15
N ALA A 2 -0.57 2.36 17.81
CA ALA A 2 -1.64 2.49 18.79
C ALA A 2 -1.04 3.07 20.08
N MET A 3 -1.63 4.14 20.58
CA MET A 3 -1.21 4.75 21.85
C MET A 3 -2.00 4.09 22.98
N THR A 4 -1.29 3.55 23.97
CA THR A 4 -1.86 2.86 25.13
C THR A 4 -2.16 3.80 26.30
N GLN A 5 -1.90 5.10 26.15
CA GLN A 5 -2.27 6.17 27.08
C GLN A 5 -2.76 7.39 26.29
N ALA A 6 -3.63 8.20 26.90
CA ALA A 6 -4.02 9.49 26.36
C ALA A 6 -2.76 10.33 26.08
N ASP A 7 -2.61 10.83 24.85
CA ASP A 7 -1.52 11.73 24.45
C ASP A 7 -1.59 13.01 25.30
N ASP A 8 -0.46 13.59 25.69
CA ASP A 8 -0.42 14.92 26.33
C ASP A 8 -1.11 15.99 25.45
N ARG A 9 -1.21 15.75 24.13
CA ARG A 9 -1.97 16.57 23.16
C ARG A 9 -3.49 16.57 23.40
N LEU A 10 -4.02 15.57 24.09
CA LEU A 10 -5.45 15.47 24.46
C LEU A 10 -5.79 16.50 25.56
N VAL A 11 -4.84 16.79 26.45
CA VAL A 11 -4.95 17.80 27.51
C VAL A 11 -4.89 19.23 26.94
N GLN A 12 -4.22 19.40 25.80
CA GLN A 12 -4.05 20.70 25.12
C GLN A 12 -5.13 21.01 24.07
N GLY A 13 -6.04 20.07 23.78
CA GLY A 13 -7.15 20.27 22.84
C GLY A 13 -6.74 20.29 21.36
N GLU A 14 -5.52 19.85 21.03
CA GLU A 14 -4.97 19.93 19.66
C GLU A 14 -5.43 18.78 18.74
N VAL A 15 -5.92 17.67 19.30
CA VAL A 15 -6.29 16.48 18.53
C VAL A 15 -7.58 15.89 19.09
N ARG A 16 -8.58 15.67 18.22
CA ARG A 16 -9.80 14.94 18.58
C ARG A 16 -9.65 13.46 18.31
N TYR A 17 -10.33 12.65 19.12
CA TYR A 17 -10.34 11.19 18.99
C TYR A 17 -11.75 10.68 18.67
N VAL A 18 -11.82 9.47 18.16
CA VAL A 18 -13.08 8.73 18.03
C VAL A 18 -13.62 8.52 19.44
N GLU A 19 -14.82 9.03 19.69
CA GLU A 19 -15.44 9.01 21.01
C GLU A 19 -16.37 7.79 21.11
N TYR A 20 -16.15 6.96 22.12
CA TYR A 20 -17.09 5.93 22.53
C TYR A 20 -17.03 5.72 24.04
N GLY A 21 -18.21 5.63 24.65
CA GLY A 21 -18.36 5.51 26.10
C GLY A 21 -18.48 4.08 26.60
N ASP A 22 -18.61 3.97 27.92
CA ASP A 22 -18.77 2.69 28.63
C ASP A 22 -19.98 1.89 28.14
N ASP A 23 -21.04 2.55 27.66
CA ASP A 23 -22.22 1.88 27.11
C ASP A 23 -21.89 1.01 25.89
N ALA A 24 -21.01 1.47 25.00
CA ALA A 24 -20.58 0.70 23.83
C ALA A 24 -19.74 -0.52 24.25
N VAL A 25 -18.83 -0.29 25.20
CA VAL A 25 -17.98 -1.34 25.78
C VAL A 25 -18.81 -2.39 26.50
N ALA A 26 -19.75 -1.97 27.33
CA ALA A 26 -20.66 -2.82 28.09
C ALA A 26 -21.55 -3.64 27.14
N TYR A 27 -22.12 -2.99 26.11
CA TYR A 27 -22.93 -3.67 25.10
C TYR A 27 -22.14 -4.77 24.40
N LEU A 28 -20.98 -4.44 23.84
CA LEU A 28 -20.14 -5.41 23.11
C LEU A 28 -19.69 -6.56 24.02
N SER A 29 -19.31 -6.24 25.26
CA SER A 29 -18.85 -7.23 26.23
C SER A 29 -19.97 -8.18 26.68
N ALA A 30 -21.18 -7.66 26.89
CA ALA A 30 -22.34 -8.50 27.21
C ALA A 30 -22.77 -9.38 26.03
N ARG A 31 -22.52 -8.92 24.79
CA ARG A 31 -23.04 -9.56 23.57
C ARG A 31 -22.13 -10.62 22.99
N ASP A 32 -20.82 -10.53 23.20
CA ASP A 32 -19.84 -11.47 22.66
C ASP A 32 -18.65 -11.69 23.63
N PRO A 33 -18.53 -12.88 24.26
CA PRO A 33 -17.48 -13.13 25.25
C PRO A 33 -16.04 -13.01 24.73
N ARG A 34 -15.81 -13.27 23.43
CA ARG A 34 -14.48 -13.12 22.83
C ARG A 34 -14.15 -11.66 22.60
N MET A 35 -15.14 -10.87 22.18
CA MET A 35 -14.99 -9.42 22.14
C MET A 35 -14.77 -8.85 23.54
N ALA A 36 -15.49 -9.34 24.56
CA ALA A 36 -15.32 -8.94 25.95
C ALA A 36 -13.88 -9.17 26.44
N ASP A 37 -13.31 -10.35 26.20
CA ASP A 37 -11.92 -10.66 26.54
C ASP A 37 -10.94 -9.72 25.80
N ALA A 38 -11.16 -9.50 24.51
CA ALA A 38 -10.32 -8.60 23.72
C ALA A 38 -10.36 -7.16 24.26
N ILE A 39 -11.56 -6.64 24.55
CA ILE A 39 -11.76 -5.31 25.14
C ILE A 39 -11.03 -5.20 26.47
N ALA A 40 -11.23 -6.16 27.38
CA ALA A 40 -10.65 -6.14 28.72
C ALA A 40 -9.11 -6.14 28.68
N ARG A 41 -8.52 -6.86 27.72
CA ARG A 41 -7.06 -7.00 27.59
C ARG A 41 -6.40 -5.87 26.81
N ILE A 42 -7.09 -5.31 25.82
CA ILE A 42 -6.58 -4.20 25.00
C ILE A 42 -6.75 -2.86 25.74
N GLY A 43 -7.83 -2.71 26.52
CA GLY A 43 -8.18 -1.43 27.14
C GLY A 43 -8.85 -0.46 26.14
N HIS A 44 -8.89 0.82 26.49
CA HIS A 44 -9.46 1.84 25.61
C HIS A 44 -8.56 2.08 24.38
N VAL A 45 -9.15 2.16 23.18
CA VAL A 45 -8.44 2.30 21.91
C VAL A 45 -8.58 3.74 21.43
N TRP A 46 -7.46 4.46 21.45
CA TRP A 46 -7.40 5.82 20.94
C TRP A 46 -7.15 5.83 19.44
N ARG A 47 -8.03 6.52 18.69
CA ARG A 47 -7.87 6.82 17.26
C ARG A 47 -8.18 8.27 16.97
N VAL A 48 -7.31 8.93 16.22
CA VAL A 48 -7.51 10.33 15.80
C VAL A 48 -8.74 10.45 14.92
N ARG A 49 -9.49 11.53 15.10
CA ARG A 49 -10.68 11.92 14.35
C ARG A 49 -10.41 13.19 13.56
N ASP A 50 -10.82 13.21 12.29
CA ASP A 50 -10.84 14.41 11.46
C ASP A 50 -12.04 15.29 11.84
N ASP A 51 -11.86 16.61 11.86
CA ASP A 51 -12.88 17.55 12.36
C ASP A 51 -13.83 18.09 11.28
N GLU A 52 -13.40 18.12 10.02
CA GLU A 52 -14.16 18.74 8.95
C GLU A 52 -14.32 17.79 7.77
N LEU A 53 -15.57 17.54 7.37
CA LEU A 53 -15.91 16.53 6.37
C LEU A 53 -15.27 16.80 5.01
N PHE A 54 -15.21 18.08 4.59
CA PHE A 54 -14.54 18.45 3.34
C PHE A 54 -13.06 18.06 3.37
N GLN A 55 -12.36 18.47 4.43
CA GLN A 55 -10.95 18.14 4.61
C GLN A 55 -10.73 16.63 4.71
N ALA A 56 -11.60 15.89 5.41
CA ALA A 56 -11.50 14.44 5.53
C ALA A 56 -11.57 13.74 4.16
N VAL A 57 -12.47 14.17 3.27
CA VAL A 57 -12.55 13.64 1.90
C VAL A 57 -11.24 13.91 1.14
N VAL A 58 -10.77 15.16 1.13
CA VAL A 58 -9.53 15.54 0.42
C VAL A 58 -8.33 14.80 1.00
N HIS A 59 -8.17 14.80 2.32
CA HIS A 59 -7.09 14.14 3.05
C HIS A 59 -7.05 12.65 2.75
N SER A 60 -8.22 11.99 2.68
CA SER A 60 -8.32 10.57 2.32
C SER A 60 -7.82 10.29 0.90
N ILE A 61 -8.14 11.15 -0.08
CA ILE A 61 -7.69 11.00 -1.48
C ILE A 61 -6.18 11.21 -1.58
N VAL A 62 -5.64 12.21 -0.87
CA VAL A 62 -4.20 12.45 -0.77
C VAL A 62 -3.47 11.20 -0.27
N GLY A 63 -3.97 10.56 0.79
CA GLY A 63 -3.34 9.40 1.44
C GLY A 63 -3.35 8.09 0.64
N GLN A 64 -4.12 7.98 -0.44
CA GLN A 64 -4.26 6.70 -1.15
C GLN A 64 -2.92 6.20 -1.72
N GLN A 65 -2.56 4.95 -1.41
CA GLN A 65 -1.38 4.28 -1.99
C GLN A 65 -0.04 4.99 -1.70
N ILE A 66 0.04 5.77 -0.63
CA ILE A 66 1.27 6.38 -0.12
C ILE A 66 1.39 6.15 1.39
N SER A 67 2.57 6.36 1.96
CA SER A 67 2.77 6.25 3.42
C SER A 67 2.11 7.40 4.17
N THR A 68 1.81 7.21 5.46
CA THR A 68 1.29 8.26 6.34
C THR A 68 2.21 9.48 6.40
N ARG A 69 3.53 9.27 6.37
CA ARG A 69 4.52 10.36 6.32
C ARG A 69 4.46 11.13 5.00
N ALA A 70 4.35 10.42 3.88
CA ALA A 70 4.21 11.07 2.57
C ALA A 70 2.89 11.86 2.49
N GLN A 71 1.79 11.29 3.00
CA GLN A 71 0.51 11.98 3.12
C GLN A 71 0.64 13.25 3.94
N ALA A 72 1.27 13.19 5.12
CA ALA A 72 1.49 14.35 5.97
C ALA A 72 2.31 15.45 5.27
N THR A 73 3.36 15.08 4.52
CA THR A 73 4.15 16.03 3.73
C THR A 73 3.31 16.71 2.64
N VAL A 74 2.52 15.94 1.88
CA VAL A 74 1.65 16.49 0.82
C VAL A 74 0.56 17.37 1.43
N TRP A 75 -0.02 16.94 2.54
CA TRP A 75 -1.05 17.68 3.27
C TRP A 75 -0.51 19.01 3.83
N ALA A 76 0.69 19.01 4.41
CA ALA A 76 1.35 20.23 4.88
C ALA A 76 1.55 21.23 3.73
N ARG A 77 2.12 20.78 2.61
CA ARG A 77 2.31 21.63 1.41
C ARG A 77 0.99 22.20 0.88
N MET A 78 -0.07 21.39 0.87
CA MET A 78 -1.39 21.82 0.42
C MET A 78 -2.00 22.89 1.34
N ARG A 79 -1.88 22.72 2.67
CA ARG A 79 -2.32 23.75 3.64
C ARG A 79 -1.50 25.02 3.52
N ASP A 80 -0.18 24.92 3.40
CA ASP A 80 0.71 26.07 3.28
C ASP A 80 0.46 26.83 1.96
N GLY A 81 0.19 26.11 0.87
CA GLY A 81 -0.04 26.69 -0.44
C GLY A 81 -1.43 27.28 -0.65
N LEU A 82 -2.47 26.67 -0.10
CA LEU A 82 -3.86 27.15 -0.23
C LEU A 82 -4.29 28.07 0.92
N GLY A 83 -3.57 28.05 2.04
CA GLY A 83 -3.97 28.68 3.30
C GLY A 83 -5.07 27.87 4.00
N THR A 84 -6.25 27.83 3.40
CA THR A 84 -7.41 27.06 3.89
C THR A 84 -7.79 25.98 2.89
N VAL A 85 -8.05 24.75 3.37
CA VAL A 85 -8.47 23.62 2.53
C VAL A 85 -9.98 23.51 2.57
N ASP A 86 -10.66 24.43 1.88
CA ASP A 86 -12.12 24.43 1.68
C ASP A 86 -12.50 24.32 0.20
N ALA A 87 -13.79 24.22 -0.09
CA ALA A 87 -14.28 24.09 -1.46
C ALA A 87 -13.90 25.28 -2.35
N ALA A 88 -13.90 26.50 -1.82
CA ALA A 88 -13.63 27.70 -2.60
C ALA A 88 -12.16 27.79 -3.01
N HIS A 89 -11.23 27.59 -2.07
CA HIS A 89 -9.80 27.65 -2.31
C HIS A 89 -9.32 26.49 -3.19
N VAL A 90 -9.83 25.28 -2.97
CA VAL A 90 -9.47 24.12 -3.80
C VAL A 90 -10.04 24.23 -5.22
N ALA A 91 -11.25 24.78 -5.40
CA ALA A 91 -11.85 24.97 -6.72
C ALA A 91 -11.16 26.08 -7.53
N ALA A 92 -10.64 27.11 -6.85
CA ALA A 92 -9.89 28.21 -7.46
C ALA A 92 -8.53 27.74 -8.01
N ALA A 93 -7.90 26.74 -7.40
CA ALA A 93 -6.66 26.15 -7.89
C ALA A 93 -6.86 25.33 -9.17
N SER A 94 -5.87 25.39 -10.06
CA SER A 94 -5.73 24.52 -11.22
C SER A 94 -5.32 23.10 -10.80
N VAL A 95 -5.51 22.12 -11.70
CA VAL A 95 -5.08 20.74 -11.44
C VAL A 95 -3.55 20.68 -11.32
N GLU A 96 -2.84 21.50 -12.08
CA GLU A 96 -1.38 21.63 -12.08
C GLU A 96 -0.86 22.16 -10.74
N GLU A 97 -1.49 23.19 -10.17
CA GLU A 97 -1.15 23.71 -8.84
C GLU A 97 -1.40 22.68 -7.74
N LEU A 98 -2.55 22.01 -7.76
CA LEU A 98 -2.86 20.94 -6.81
C LEU A 98 -1.88 19.76 -6.93
N GLN A 99 -1.51 19.41 -8.16
CA GLN A 99 -0.54 18.35 -8.44
C GLN A 99 0.84 18.69 -7.88
N ALA A 100 1.26 19.96 -7.98
CA ALA A 100 2.55 20.46 -7.50
C ALA A 100 2.76 20.28 -5.98
N PHE A 101 1.71 20.10 -5.19
CA PHE A 101 1.83 19.75 -3.76
C PHE A 101 2.43 18.34 -3.51
N GLY A 102 2.61 17.53 -4.56
CA GLY A 102 3.27 16.23 -4.49
C GLY A 102 2.32 15.04 -4.63
N MET A 103 1.20 15.25 -5.32
CA MET A 103 0.24 14.19 -5.65
C MET A 103 0.22 13.88 -7.15
N THR A 104 -0.54 12.86 -7.55
CA THR A 104 -0.71 12.54 -8.98
C THR A 104 -1.76 13.46 -9.60
N TYR A 105 -1.68 13.68 -10.93
CA TYR A 105 -2.70 14.39 -11.69
C TYR A 105 -4.11 13.82 -11.47
N GLY A 106 -4.24 12.49 -11.37
CA GLY A 106 -5.52 11.85 -11.09
C GLY A 106 -6.12 12.28 -9.74
N LYS A 107 -5.31 12.30 -8.66
CA LYS A 107 -5.76 12.76 -7.34
C LYS A 107 -6.11 14.24 -7.35
N ALA A 108 -5.27 15.07 -7.95
CA ALA A 108 -5.52 16.51 -8.10
C ALA A 108 -6.84 16.76 -8.84
N GLY A 109 -7.10 16.02 -9.93
CA GLY A 109 -8.34 16.09 -10.68
C GLY A 109 -9.57 15.65 -9.87
N TYR A 110 -9.46 14.61 -9.04
CA TYR A 110 -10.56 14.17 -8.17
C TYR A 110 -10.88 15.19 -7.08
N ILE A 111 -9.85 15.74 -6.45
CA ILE A 111 -9.97 16.75 -5.40
C ILE A 111 -10.61 18.03 -5.95
N ARG A 112 -10.16 18.50 -7.12
CA ARG A 112 -10.74 19.68 -7.77
C ARG A 112 -12.19 19.46 -8.21
N ASP A 113 -12.49 18.29 -8.78
CA ASP A 113 -13.86 17.91 -9.16
C ASP A 113 -14.80 17.90 -7.96
N PHE A 114 -14.35 17.34 -6.84
CA PHE A 114 -15.10 17.37 -5.59
C PHE A 114 -15.34 18.80 -5.11
N ALA A 115 -14.31 19.64 -5.07
CA ALA A 115 -14.43 21.04 -4.65
C ALA A 115 -15.41 21.84 -5.51
N LEU A 116 -15.34 21.68 -6.84
CA LEU A 116 -16.28 22.31 -7.77
C LEU A 116 -17.73 21.89 -7.52
N ARG A 117 -17.97 20.59 -7.29
CA ARG A 117 -19.31 20.07 -7.01
C ARG A 117 -19.89 20.60 -5.69
N VAL A 118 -19.04 20.82 -4.70
CA VAL A 118 -19.46 21.47 -3.43
C VAL A 118 -19.74 22.95 -3.66
N GLN A 119 -18.89 23.63 -4.42
CA GLN A 119 -19.01 25.07 -4.69
C GLN A 119 -20.25 25.41 -5.54
N ASP A 120 -20.59 24.58 -6.54
CA ASP A 120 -21.75 24.79 -7.41
C ASP A 120 -23.06 24.19 -6.85
N GLY A 121 -22.99 23.52 -5.70
CA GLY A 121 -24.14 22.92 -5.02
C GLY A 121 -24.62 21.59 -5.60
N SER A 122 -23.94 21.03 -6.61
CA SER A 122 -24.26 19.70 -7.15
C SER A 122 -23.89 18.54 -6.21
N PHE A 123 -23.15 18.82 -5.14
CA PHE A 123 -22.92 17.93 -4.01
C PHE A 123 -23.04 18.69 -2.69
N ASP A 124 -24.17 18.51 -1.99
CA ASP A 124 -24.37 19.08 -0.65
C ASP A 124 -23.61 18.25 0.39
N ILE A 125 -22.38 18.67 0.68
CA ILE A 125 -21.54 18.02 1.68
C ILE A 125 -22.14 18.13 3.10
N ALA A 126 -22.83 19.22 3.42
CA ALA A 126 -23.43 19.42 4.73
C ALA A 126 -24.63 18.48 4.96
N ALA A 127 -25.33 18.07 3.90
CA ALA A 127 -26.39 17.06 3.99
C ALA A 127 -25.87 15.69 4.43
N VAL A 128 -24.63 15.33 4.08
CA VAL A 128 -24.04 14.02 4.42
C VAL A 128 -23.99 13.79 5.94
N GLU A 129 -23.79 14.85 6.74
CA GLU A 129 -23.80 14.78 8.20
C GLU A 129 -25.17 14.42 8.79
N ARG A 130 -26.25 14.63 8.03
CA ARG A 130 -27.64 14.36 8.44
C ARG A 130 -28.21 13.08 7.82
N MET A 131 -27.58 12.56 6.77
CA MET A 131 -27.97 11.33 6.11
C MET A 131 -27.81 10.11 7.02
N GLY A 132 -28.64 9.09 6.79
CA GLY A 132 -28.42 7.76 7.38
C GLY A 132 -27.13 7.12 6.83
N ASP A 133 -26.54 6.19 7.57
CA ASP A 133 -25.20 5.65 7.26
C ASP A 133 -25.08 5.11 5.83
N ASP A 134 -26.06 4.32 5.35
CA ASP A 134 -26.01 3.76 4.00
C ASP A 134 -26.15 4.85 2.91
N GLU A 135 -27.01 5.84 3.12
CA GLU A 135 -27.20 6.98 2.21
C GLU A 135 -25.94 7.86 2.14
N ALA A 136 -25.33 8.15 3.30
CA ALA A 136 -24.08 8.90 3.40
C ALA A 136 -22.93 8.15 2.70
N ILE A 137 -22.85 6.82 2.88
CA ILE A 137 -21.86 5.98 2.20
C ILE A 137 -22.05 6.03 0.68
N GLU A 138 -23.28 5.91 0.19
CA GLU A 138 -23.58 5.97 -1.24
C GLU A 138 -23.26 7.36 -1.83
N ALA A 139 -23.64 8.43 -1.13
CA ALA A 139 -23.34 9.80 -1.53
C ALA A 139 -21.82 10.02 -1.67
N LEU A 140 -21.05 9.69 -0.63
CA LEU A 140 -19.59 9.84 -0.66
C LEU A 140 -18.93 8.93 -1.72
N ALA A 141 -19.39 7.68 -1.87
CA ALA A 141 -18.86 6.75 -2.87
C ALA A 141 -19.20 7.13 -4.32
N SER A 142 -20.10 8.10 -4.54
CA SER A 142 -20.36 8.70 -5.85
C SER A 142 -19.26 9.67 -6.30
N LEU A 143 -18.38 10.10 -5.38
CA LEU A 143 -17.27 11.00 -5.68
C LEU A 143 -16.14 10.24 -6.38
N ARG A 144 -15.54 10.85 -7.40
CA ARG A 144 -14.40 10.23 -8.09
C ARG A 144 -13.24 10.08 -7.11
N GLY A 145 -12.62 8.90 -7.12
CA GLY A 145 -11.53 8.60 -6.18
C GLY A 145 -11.99 8.17 -4.78
N VAL A 146 -13.28 8.23 -4.45
CA VAL A 146 -13.81 7.75 -3.16
C VAL A 146 -14.54 6.43 -3.37
N GLY A 147 -14.06 5.36 -2.73
CA GLY A 147 -14.73 4.06 -2.73
C GLY A 147 -15.60 3.88 -1.48
N ARG A 148 -16.43 2.83 -1.48
CA ARG A 148 -17.26 2.47 -0.30
C ARG A 148 -16.45 2.37 0.99
N TRP A 149 -15.30 1.68 0.95
CA TRP A 149 -14.43 1.55 2.12
C TRP A 149 -13.96 2.92 2.63
N THR A 150 -13.57 3.84 1.72
CA THR A 150 -13.17 5.19 2.09
C THR A 150 -14.32 5.97 2.73
N ALA A 151 -15.53 5.86 2.19
CA ALA A 151 -16.71 6.47 2.78
C ALA A 151 -17.00 5.91 4.19
N GLU A 152 -16.92 4.59 4.38
CA GLU A 152 -17.07 3.94 5.69
C GLU A 152 -16.01 4.46 6.69
N MET A 153 -14.76 4.68 6.25
CA MET A 153 -13.72 5.28 7.10
C MET A 153 -14.02 6.73 7.45
N ILE A 154 -14.52 7.54 6.52
CA ILE A 154 -14.92 8.93 6.78
C ILE A 154 -16.08 8.99 7.78
N LEU A 155 -17.10 8.16 7.63
CA LEU A 155 -18.20 8.11 8.62
C LEU A 155 -17.69 7.73 10.01
N THR A 156 -16.71 6.81 10.10
CA THR A 156 -16.13 6.35 11.37
C THR A 156 -15.23 7.42 12.01
N PHE A 157 -14.27 7.94 11.25
CA PHE A 157 -13.17 8.78 11.74
C PHE A 157 -13.36 10.27 11.51
N CYS A 158 -14.45 10.71 10.89
CA CYS A 158 -14.81 12.13 10.83
C CYS A 158 -16.16 12.37 11.50
N LEU A 159 -17.19 11.64 11.06
CA LEU A 159 -18.56 11.83 11.57
C LEU A 159 -18.85 11.07 12.88
N ASN A 160 -17.87 10.33 13.42
CA ASN A 160 -17.99 9.53 14.64
C ASN A 160 -19.23 8.62 14.67
N ARG A 161 -19.64 8.08 13.51
CA ARG A 161 -20.82 7.21 13.41
C ARG A 161 -20.55 5.89 14.14
N PRO A 162 -21.40 5.45 15.08
CA PRO A 162 -21.09 4.30 15.92
C PRO A 162 -21.32 2.94 15.26
N ASP A 163 -22.13 2.86 14.18
CA ASP A 163 -22.59 1.58 13.61
C ASP A 163 -22.08 1.26 12.19
N VAL A 164 -20.88 1.72 11.85
CA VAL A 164 -20.27 1.44 10.54
C VAL A 164 -19.44 0.16 10.60
N PHE A 165 -19.65 -0.75 9.64
CA PHE A 165 -18.91 -2.02 9.56
C PHE A 165 -18.44 -2.33 8.14
N ALA A 166 -17.17 -2.09 7.86
CA ALA A 166 -16.59 -2.19 6.53
C ALA A 166 -16.22 -3.63 6.15
N PHE A 167 -17.00 -4.26 5.26
CA PHE A 167 -16.74 -5.64 4.83
C PHE A 167 -15.42 -5.78 4.08
N ASP A 168 -15.08 -4.82 3.22
CA ASP A 168 -13.90 -4.88 2.37
C ASP A 168 -12.61 -4.47 3.11
N ASP A 169 -12.71 -4.14 4.40
CA ASP A 169 -11.54 -3.87 5.24
C ASP A 169 -10.80 -5.17 5.60
N LEU A 170 -9.60 -5.32 5.06
CA LEU A 170 -8.79 -6.53 5.24
C LEU A 170 -8.36 -6.74 6.69
N ALA A 171 -8.20 -5.67 7.46
CA ALA A 171 -7.78 -5.74 8.85
C ALA A 171 -8.96 -6.12 9.75
N ILE A 172 -10.18 -5.61 9.52
CA ILE A 172 -11.41 -6.12 10.17
C ILE A 172 -11.61 -7.60 9.85
N GLN A 173 -11.50 -7.99 8.57
CA GLN A 173 -11.62 -9.40 8.20
C GLN A 173 -10.55 -10.26 8.89
N ARG A 174 -9.32 -9.76 9.01
CA ARG A 174 -8.23 -10.45 9.73
C ARG A 174 -8.51 -10.55 11.22
N GLY A 175 -8.94 -9.48 11.86
CA GLY A 175 -9.34 -9.45 13.27
C GLY A 175 -10.43 -10.49 13.55
N LEU A 176 -11.47 -10.56 12.70
CA LEU A 176 -12.52 -11.57 12.82
C LEU A 176 -11.99 -13.00 12.67
N ARG A 177 -11.04 -13.25 11.75
CA ARG A 177 -10.41 -14.58 11.61
C ARG A 177 -9.59 -14.95 12.83
N MET A 178 -8.83 -14.00 13.37
CA MET A 178 -7.98 -14.21 14.53
C MET A 178 -8.80 -14.46 15.79
N LEU A 179 -9.75 -13.56 16.08
CA LEU A 179 -10.55 -13.58 17.30
C LEU A 179 -11.53 -14.76 17.35
N TYR A 180 -12.09 -15.15 16.20
CA TYR A 180 -13.11 -16.22 16.12
C TYR A 180 -12.64 -17.49 15.41
N HIS A 181 -11.34 -17.59 15.10
CA HIS A 181 -10.71 -18.75 14.45
C HIS A 181 -11.33 -19.12 13.09
N HIS A 182 -11.85 -18.14 12.36
CA HIS A 182 -12.35 -18.38 11.01
C HIS A 182 -11.22 -18.54 10.01
N ARG A 183 -11.38 -19.49 9.08
CA ARG A 183 -10.47 -19.62 7.94
C ARG A 183 -10.74 -18.61 6.83
N LYS A 184 -11.98 -18.12 6.74
CA LYS A 184 -12.45 -17.15 5.74
C LYS A 184 -13.66 -16.41 6.29
N ILE A 185 -13.72 -15.10 6.06
CA ILE A 185 -14.91 -14.28 6.34
C ILE A 185 -15.71 -14.15 5.06
N THR A 186 -16.89 -14.75 5.03
CA THR A 186 -17.84 -14.60 3.91
C THR A 186 -18.80 -13.46 4.20
N ARG A 187 -19.45 -12.88 3.18
CA ARG A 187 -20.46 -11.82 3.37
C ARG A 187 -21.56 -12.26 4.35
N LYS A 188 -22.07 -13.49 4.21
CA LYS A 188 -23.09 -14.06 5.12
C LYS A 188 -22.59 -14.18 6.56
N LEU A 189 -21.33 -14.55 6.77
CA LEU A 189 -20.73 -14.65 8.10
C LEU A 189 -20.48 -13.25 8.69
N PHE A 190 -19.92 -12.33 7.90
CA PHE A 190 -19.72 -10.94 8.30
C PHE A 190 -21.03 -10.29 8.76
N GLU A 191 -22.12 -10.54 8.04
CA GLU A 191 -23.44 -10.02 8.38
C GLU A 191 -23.99 -10.56 9.71
N ARG A 192 -23.53 -11.74 10.17
CA ARG A 192 -23.83 -12.21 11.52
C ARG A 192 -23.09 -11.40 12.59
N TYR A 193 -21.86 -10.97 12.29
CA TYR A 193 -21.08 -10.10 13.18
C TYR A 193 -21.61 -8.68 13.18
N ARG A 194 -22.02 -8.12 12.02
CA ARG A 194 -22.71 -6.83 11.93
C ARG A 194 -23.91 -6.77 12.88
N ARG A 195 -24.84 -7.72 12.76
CA ARG A 195 -26.01 -7.82 13.66
C ARG A 195 -25.65 -8.06 15.14
N ARG A 196 -24.47 -8.63 15.41
CA ARG A 196 -24.03 -8.87 16.78
C ARG A 196 -23.46 -7.61 17.41
N PHE A 197 -22.67 -6.84 16.66
CA PHE A 197 -21.98 -5.67 17.17
C PHE A 197 -22.81 -4.39 17.08
N SER A 198 -23.81 -4.34 16.19
CA SER A 198 -24.75 -3.22 16.11
C SER A 198 -25.47 -3.00 17.43
N PRO A 199 -25.56 -1.75 17.94
CA PRO A 199 -25.33 -0.48 17.22
C PRO A 199 -23.90 0.10 17.32
N TYR A 200 -22.91 -0.70 17.73
CA TYR A 200 -21.52 -0.26 17.98
C TYR A 200 -20.50 -0.94 17.07
N CYS A 201 -20.84 -1.16 15.80
CA CYS A 201 -19.91 -1.79 14.85
C CYS A 201 -18.59 -1.02 14.67
N SER A 202 -18.60 0.31 14.75
CA SER A 202 -17.40 1.13 14.63
C SER A 202 -16.45 0.86 15.81
N VAL A 203 -16.99 0.77 17.02
CA VAL A 203 -16.22 0.42 18.24
C VAL A 203 -15.66 -0.99 18.13
N ALA A 204 -16.48 -1.96 17.70
CA ALA A 204 -15.99 -3.31 17.45
C ALA A 204 -14.85 -3.33 16.40
N SER A 205 -14.91 -2.46 15.40
CA SER A 205 -13.85 -2.34 14.38
C SER A 205 -12.53 -1.84 14.98
N LEU A 206 -12.57 -0.90 15.94
CA LEU A 206 -11.38 -0.45 16.68
C LEU A 206 -10.62 -1.61 17.32
N TYR A 207 -11.33 -2.47 18.05
CA TYR A 207 -10.75 -3.64 18.69
C TYR A 207 -10.30 -4.71 17.67
N LEU A 208 -11.06 -4.93 16.60
CA LEU A 208 -10.65 -5.87 15.55
C LEU A 208 -9.38 -5.42 14.82
N TRP A 209 -9.17 -4.11 14.65
CA TRP A 209 -7.92 -3.56 14.14
C TRP A 209 -6.74 -3.80 15.08
N GLU A 210 -6.91 -3.61 16.39
CA GLU A 210 -5.86 -3.93 17.38
C GLU A 210 -5.51 -5.43 17.39
N VAL A 211 -6.53 -6.30 17.33
CA VAL A 211 -6.32 -7.75 17.20
C VAL A 211 -5.56 -8.06 15.91
N ALA A 212 -5.93 -7.47 14.78
CA ALA A 212 -5.23 -7.66 13.52
C ALA A 212 -3.79 -7.10 13.56
N GLY A 213 -3.57 -6.01 14.30
CA GLY A 213 -2.27 -5.40 14.57
C GLY A 213 -1.36 -6.25 15.46
N GLY A 214 -1.92 -7.23 16.18
CA GLY A 214 -1.16 -8.14 17.04
C GLY A 214 -1.16 -7.75 18.52
N ALA A 215 -2.09 -6.89 18.97
CA ALA A 215 -2.25 -6.55 20.37
C ALA A 215 -2.47 -7.77 21.28
N LEU A 216 -3.01 -8.86 20.72
CA LEU A 216 -3.15 -10.16 21.37
C LEU A 216 -2.22 -11.18 20.67
N PRO A 217 -0.95 -11.32 21.11
CA PRO A 217 0.10 -12.03 20.38
C PRO A 217 -0.13 -13.54 20.25
N GLU A 218 -0.95 -14.13 21.11
CA GLU A 218 -1.31 -15.55 21.06
C GLU A 218 -2.31 -15.87 19.93
N LEU A 219 -3.06 -14.87 19.44
CA LEU A 219 -4.02 -15.07 18.36
C LEU A 219 -3.29 -15.18 17.01
N ARG A 220 -3.67 -16.18 16.21
CA ARG A 220 -3.08 -16.44 14.89
C ARG A 220 -4.13 -16.31 13.80
N ASP A 221 -3.73 -15.72 12.67
CA ASP A 221 -4.60 -15.68 11.49
C ASP A 221 -4.64 -17.06 10.83
N LEU A 222 -5.83 -17.67 10.82
CA LEU A 222 -6.09 -18.99 10.24
C LEU A 222 -6.52 -18.94 8.77
N ALA A 223 -6.27 -17.83 8.07
CA ALA A 223 -6.57 -17.67 6.66
C ALA A 223 -6.22 -18.93 5.86
N GLN A 224 -7.19 -19.44 5.10
CA GLN A 224 -6.95 -20.57 4.20
C GLN A 224 -5.85 -20.19 3.20
N LYS A 225 -4.69 -20.85 3.29
CA LYS A 225 -3.75 -20.91 2.15
C LYS A 225 -4.50 -21.59 1.01
N THR A 226 -4.84 -20.84 -0.03
CA THR A 226 -5.38 -21.40 -1.27
C THR A 226 -4.35 -22.37 -1.85
N ARG A 227 -4.54 -23.69 -1.62
CA ARG A 227 -3.83 -24.71 -2.40
C ARG A 227 -4.41 -24.69 -3.81
N PRO A 228 -3.60 -24.71 -4.88
CA PRO A 228 -4.11 -24.95 -6.22
C PRO A 228 -4.82 -26.32 -6.21
N ALA A 229 -6.08 -26.36 -6.62
CA ALA A 229 -6.81 -27.61 -6.75
C ALA A 229 -6.09 -28.52 -7.76
N ARG A 230 -5.67 -29.72 -7.33
CA ARG A 230 -5.27 -30.80 -8.24
C ARG A 230 -6.52 -31.19 -9.04
N LYS A 231 -6.51 -30.95 -10.35
CA LYS A 231 -7.53 -31.51 -11.26
C LYS A 231 -7.18 -32.98 -11.53
N ALA A 232 -8.06 -33.88 -11.09
CA ALA A 232 -8.14 -35.23 -11.60
C ALA A 232 -8.98 -35.23 -12.88
N GLY A 233 -8.55 -36.00 -13.88
CA GLY A 233 -9.44 -36.63 -14.87
C GLY A 233 -9.98 -35.72 -15.99
N GLU A 234 -9.44 -35.94 -17.17
CA GLU A 234 -9.93 -35.51 -18.49
C GLU A 234 -11.42 -35.85 -18.73
N LYS A 235 -12.17 -34.94 -19.37
CA LYS A 235 -12.62 -35.09 -20.77
C LYS A 235 -13.53 -33.93 -21.23
N ASN A 236 -13.19 -33.44 -22.41
CA ASN A 236 -14.00 -32.84 -23.49
C ASN A 236 -14.89 -31.61 -23.25
N GLY A 237 -14.53 -30.54 -23.98
CA GLY A 237 -15.44 -29.97 -24.99
C GLY A 237 -16.00 -28.57 -24.72
N GLY A 238 -15.63 -27.61 -25.58
CA GLY A 238 -16.50 -26.47 -25.94
C GLY A 238 -16.25 -25.16 -25.21
N ALA A 239 -15.77 -24.16 -25.94
CA ALA A 239 -15.44 -22.83 -25.48
C ALA A 239 -16.63 -21.84 -25.53
N ALA A 240 -16.76 -20.96 -24.53
CA ALA A 240 -17.16 -19.56 -24.71
C ALA A 240 -16.89 -18.68 -23.45
N ARG A 241 -15.95 -17.74 -23.65
CA ARG A 241 -15.58 -16.45 -23.01
C ARG A 241 -16.28 -15.81 -21.78
N LYS A 242 -15.40 -15.10 -21.03
CA LYS A 242 -15.54 -13.86 -20.18
C LYS A 242 -16.11 -14.08 -18.76
N THR A 243 -15.60 -13.52 -17.67
CA THR A 243 -14.84 -12.28 -17.38
C THR A 243 -14.10 -12.42 -16.02
N VAL A 244 -12.86 -11.93 -15.88
CA VAL A 244 -12.13 -11.86 -14.60
C VAL A 244 -12.11 -10.41 -14.12
N ARG A 245 -12.66 -10.13 -12.93
CA ARG A 245 -12.48 -8.87 -12.20
C ARG A 245 -11.41 -9.00 -11.12
N LYS A 246 -10.57 -7.96 -11.10
CA LYS A 246 -9.75 -7.31 -10.05
C LYS A 246 -9.16 -8.18 -8.93
N GLY A 247 -7.82 -8.08 -8.82
CA GLY A 247 -7.05 -8.53 -7.68
C GLY A 247 -6.76 -7.37 -6.74
N ASP A 248 -6.82 -7.69 -5.44
CA ASP A 248 -6.29 -6.86 -4.37
C ASP A 248 -4.97 -7.47 -3.88
N SER A 249 -3.97 -6.62 -3.81
CA SER A 249 -2.61 -6.93 -3.39
C SER A 249 -2.55 -6.87 -1.88
N ALA A 250 -2.30 -7.99 -1.21
CA ALA A 250 -2.05 -8.01 0.23
C ALA A 250 -0.72 -7.31 0.57
N PRO A 251 -0.61 -6.64 1.75
CA PRO A 251 0.63 -6.03 2.21
C PRO A 251 1.71 -7.10 2.46
N ARG A 252 2.95 -6.78 2.08
CA ARG A 252 4.09 -7.71 2.03
C ARG A 252 4.74 -7.81 3.41
N LYS A 253 4.60 -8.94 4.10
CA LYS A 253 5.52 -9.32 5.18
C LYS A 253 6.88 -9.70 4.58
N VAL A 254 7.94 -9.04 5.02
CA VAL A 254 9.32 -9.44 4.76
C VAL A 254 9.55 -10.79 5.44
N GLY A 255 9.71 -11.84 4.63
CA GLY A 255 10.25 -13.11 5.07
C GLY A 255 11.77 -13.03 5.02
N GLY A 256 12.38 -12.58 6.11
CA GLY A 256 13.83 -12.63 6.33
C GLY A 256 14.12 -13.40 7.59
N THR A 257 14.58 -14.64 7.44
CA THR A 257 15.22 -15.42 8.50
C THR A 257 16.64 -14.89 8.67
N GLY A 258 16.85 -13.92 9.55
CA GLY A 258 18.18 -13.39 9.84
C GLY A 258 18.13 -12.45 11.04
N THR A 259 18.73 -12.88 12.15
CA THR A 259 18.87 -12.12 13.40
C THR A 259 19.96 -11.04 13.33
N GLY A 260 20.29 -10.54 12.13
CA GLY A 260 21.40 -9.61 11.88
C GLY A 260 20.93 -8.17 11.71
N THR A 261 21.75 -7.22 12.15
CA THR A 261 21.54 -5.78 11.90
C THR A 261 21.62 -5.50 10.40
N THR A 262 20.61 -4.82 9.85
CA THR A 262 20.67 -4.34 8.46
C THR A 262 21.23 -2.92 8.45
N HIS A 263 22.25 -2.70 7.63
CA HIS A 263 22.90 -1.43 7.43
C HIS A 263 22.39 -0.72 6.19
N VAL A 264 22.38 0.61 6.19
CA VAL A 264 21.96 1.42 5.03
C VAL A 264 22.92 2.55 4.70
N THR A 265 22.98 2.92 3.41
CA THR A 265 23.63 4.12 2.87
C THR A 265 22.75 4.73 1.78
N THR A 266 22.91 6.04 1.56
CA THR A 266 22.33 6.72 0.39
C THR A 266 23.38 6.87 -0.72
N PHE A 267 22.94 6.82 -1.97
CA PHE A 267 23.71 7.11 -3.17
C PHE A 267 22.95 8.11 -4.04
N GLU A 268 23.56 9.26 -4.27
CA GLU A 268 23.01 10.28 -5.17
C GLU A 268 23.36 9.92 -6.61
N THR A 269 22.34 9.74 -7.46
CA THR A 269 22.56 9.30 -8.84
C THR A 269 22.85 10.46 -9.80
N GLY A 270 22.41 11.68 -9.48
CA GLY A 270 22.41 12.83 -10.40
C GLY A 270 21.42 12.73 -11.57
N VAL A 271 20.75 11.58 -11.77
CA VAL A 271 19.88 11.33 -12.94
C VAL A 271 18.43 11.04 -12.53
N ILE A 272 18.25 10.21 -11.50
CA ILE A 272 16.94 9.67 -11.09
C ILE A 272 16.61 9.92 -9.61
N GLY A 273 17.33 10.84 -8.97
CA GLY A 273 17.23 11.11 -7.53
C GLY A 273 18.12 10.18 -6.71
N ASN A 274 17.80 10.04 -5.42
CA ASN A 274 18.59 9.24 -4.50
C ASN A 274 18.15 7.78 -4.49
N LEU A 275 19.13 6.89 -4.47
CA LEU A 275 18.96 5.48 -4.15
C LEU A 275 19.40 5.25 -2.72
N THR A 276 18.69 4.40 -1.99
CA THR A 276 19.19 3.88 -0.72
C THR A 276 19.48 2.40 -0.87
N LEU A 277 20.64 2.00 -0.39
CA LEU A 277 21.12 0.62 -0.42
C LEU A 277 21.03 0.04 0.98
N ALA A 278 20.61 -1.22 1.08
CA ALA A 278 20.62 -1.98 2.33
C ALA A 278 21.53 -3.20 2.23
N SER A 279 22.18 -3.55 3.33
CA SER A 279 23.06 -4.70 3.42
C SER A 279 23.01 -5.36 4.79
N ASP A 280 23.24 -6.67 4.86
CA ASP A 280 23.51 -7.42 6.09
C ASP A 280 24.97 -7.30 6.57
N GLY A 281 25.79 -6.48 5.90
CA GLY A 281 27.23 -6.31 6.16
C GLY A 281 28.10 -6.94 5.07
N GLU A 282 27.61 -7.96 4.37
CA GLU A 282 28.36 -8.68 3.33
C GLU A 282 27.72 -8.56 1.95
N ARG A 283 26.39 -8.55 1.89
CA ARG A 283 25.61 -8.60 0.64
C ARG A 283 24.62 -7.45 0.55
N ILE A 284 24.40 -6.92 -0.65
CA ILE A 284 23.32 -5.97 -0.91
C ILE A 284 22.00 -6.74 -0.91
N SER A 285 21.12 -6.43 0.04
CA SER A 285 19.80 -7.06 0.16
C SER A 285 18.72 -6.25 -0.54
N HIS A 286 18.87 -4.91 -0.59
CA HIS A 286 17.88 -4.01 -1.18
C HIS A 286 18.52 -2.78 -1.84
N CYS A 287 17.80 -2.21 -2.82
CA CYS A 287 18.07 -0.93 -3.46
C CYS A 287 16.73 -0.31 -3.87
N TRP A 288 16.37 0.83 -3.27
CA TRP A 288 15.09 1.51 -3.49
C TRP A 288 15.28 3.01 -3.74
N PHE A 289 14.24 3.62 -4.31
CA PHE A 289 14.13 5.06 -4.46
C PHE A 289 13.65 5.69 -3.16
N GLU A 290 14.12 6.91 -2.85
CA GLU A 290 13.68 7.67 -1.66
C GLU A 290 12.14 7.88 -1.59
N HIS A 291 11.44 7.72 -2.72
CA HIS A 291 9.98 7.81 -2.84
C HIS A 291 9.30 6.51 -3.31
N ASP A 292 9.96 5.35 -3.18
CA ASP A 292 9.39 4.07 -3.61
C ASP A 292 8.12 3.74 -2.81
N ARG A 293 7.08 3.31 -3.51
CA ARG A 293 5.81 2.82 -2.93
C ARG A 293 5.98 1.53 -2.12
N ASN A 294 7.11 0.83 -2.28
CA ASN A 294 7.47 -0.37 -1.53
C ASN A 294 8.42 -0.10 -0.35
N TRP A 295 8.67 1.17 0.00
CA TRP A 295 9.42 1.56 1.20
C TRP A 295 8.62 1.21 2.45
N ASP A 296 9.03 0.15 3.14
CA ASP A 296 8.44 -0.24 4.42
C ASP A 296 9.10 0.59 5.53
N ALA A 297 8.43 1.69 5.91
CA ALA A 297 8.93 2.64 6.90
C ALA A 297 9.15 1.98 8.28
N ASP A 298 8.40 0.92 8.60
CA ASP A 298 8.53 0.18 9.86
C ASP A 298 9.84 -0.65 9.91
N VAL A 299 10.42 -0.98 8.74
CA VAL A 299 11.72 -1.68 8.64
C VAL A 299 12.88 -0.69 8.66
N ALA A 300 12.66 0.55 8.22
CA ALA A 300 13.66 1.62 8.24
C ALA A 300 14.08 2.03 9.67
N GLU A 301 13.19 1.93 10.66
CA GLU A 301 13.52 2.19 12.08
C GLU A 301 14.48 1.14 12.67
N ALA A 302 14.55 -0.06 12.07
CA ALA A 302 15.49 -1.10 12.45
C ALA A 302 16.84 -1.04 11.68
N TYR A 303 16.98 -0.09 10.74
CA TYR A 303 18.17 0.03 9.90
C TYR A 303 19.20 0.99 10.50
N VAL A 304 20.44 0.53 10.58
CA VAL A 304 21.56 1.31 11.11
C VAL A 304 22.29 1.97 9.95
N ARG A 305 22.25 3.30 9.86
CA ARG A 305 23.06 4.03 8.88
C ARG A 305 24.53 3.72 9.09
N LYS A 306 25.20 3.22 8.05
CA LYS A 306 26.61 2.87 8.09
C LYS A 306 27.21 3.02 6.70
N ASP A 307 27.72 4.22 6.43
CA ASP A 307 28.14 4.62 5.08
C ASP A 307 29.50 4.01 4.66
N ASP A 308 30.25 3.39 5.58
CA ASP A 308 31.64 2.96 5.44
C ASP A 308 31.84 1.43 5.32
N LEU A 309 30.79 0.69 4.90
CA LEU A 309 30.92 -0.74 4.65
C LEU A 309 31.59 -1.04 3.29
N PRO A 310 32.53 -2.02 3.22
CA PRO A 310 33.17 -2.40 1.96
C PRO A 310 32.19 -2.75 0.84
N VAL A 311 31.09 -3.42 1.17
CA VAL A 311 30.03 -3.78 0.21
C VAL A 311 29.35 -2.55 -0.41
N PHE A 312 29.23 -1.46 0.34
CA PHE A 312 28.69 -0.21 -0.19
C PHE A 312 29.67 0.50 -1.11
N ASP A 313 30.97 0.42 -0.88
CA ASP A 313 31.94 0.99 -1.81
C ASP A 313 31.98 0.25 -3.15
N ILE A 314 31.82 -1.08 -3.13
CA ILE A 314 31.64 -1.88 -4.35
C ILE A 314 30.35 -1.44 -5.07
N ALA A 315 29.23 -1.34 -4.35
CA ALA A 315 27.95 -0.91 -4.92
C ALA A 315 27.99 0.51 -5.49
N ARG A 316 28.63 1.46 -4.79
CA ARG A 316 28.81 2.84 -5.27
C ARG A 316 29.67 2.90 -6.53
N ARG A 317 30.75 2.11 -6.60
CA ARG A 317 31.60 2.03 -7.80
C ARG A 317 30.80 1.50 -8.98
N TRP A 318 30.06 0.41 -8.77
CA TRP A 318 29.17 -0.17 -9.78
C TRP A 318 28.12 0.84 -10.25
N LEU A 319 27.43 1.51 -9.32
CA LEU A 319 26.41 2.51 -9.66
C LEU A 319 26.99 3.71 -10.41
N ARG A 320 28.16 4.21 -10.01
CA ARG A 320 28.86 5.28 -10.74
C ARG A 320 29.16 4.86 -12.18
N GLY A 321 29.73 3.68 -12.39
CA GLY A 321 30.00 3.16 -13.74
C GLY A 321 28.71 2.95 -14.54
N TYR A 322 27.64 2.44 -13.91
CA TYR A 322 26.33 2.29 -14.54
C TYR A 322 25.76 3.63 -15.03
N PHE A 323 25.78 4.66 -14.17
CA PHE A 323 25.28 6.01 -14.50
C PHE A 323 26.22 6.78 -15.45
N ALA A 324 27.50 6.41 -15.54
CA ALA A 324 28.45 6.91 -16.52
C ALA A 324 28.37 6.20 -17.89
N GLY A 325 27.56 5.14 -18.01
CA GLY A 325 27.42 4.37 -19.26
C GLY A 325 28.52 3.32 -19.50
N GLU A 326 29.29 2.96 -18.46
CA GLU A 326 30.41 2.02 -18.52
C GLU A 326 29.97 0.53 -18.56
N ARG A 327 28.67 0.26 -18.39
CA ARG A 327 28.03 -1.06 -18.50
C ARG A 327 28.65 -2.14 -17.58
N PRO A 328 28.79 -1.88 -16.27
CA PRO A 328 29.39 -2.84 -15.33
C PRO A 328 28.53 -4.11 -15.20
N ASP A 329 29.17 -5.25 -14.94
CA ASP A 329 28.49 -6.54 -14.79
C ASP A 329 27.81 -6.61 -13.40
N PRO A 330 26.48 -6.83 -13.31
CA PRO A 330 25.81 -7.07 -12.03
C PRO A 330 26.42 -8.20 -11.19
N GLY A 331 27.13 -9.17 -11.82
CA GLY A 331 27.83 -10.25 -11.15
C GLY A 331 29.00 -9.80 -10.26
N GLU A 332 29.48 -8.57 -10.41
CA GLU A 332 30.49 -7.97 -9.54
C GLU A 332 29.95 -7.64 -8.13
N LEU A 333 28.62 -7.60 -7.97
CA LEU A 333 27.98 -7.24 -6.72
C LEU A 333 27.63 -8.49 -5.89
N PRO A 334 27.97 -8.52 -4.59
CA PRO A 334 27.50 -9.58 -3.71
C PRO A 334 26.01 -9.36 -3.40
N LEU A 335 25.11 -9.95 -4.19
CA LEU A 335 23.66 -9.81 -3.99
C LEU A 335 23.13 -10.84 -2.97
N GLY A 336 22.24 -10.36 -2.09
CA GLY A 336 21.54 -11.14 -1.05
C GLY A 336 20.05 -11.26 -1.36
N LEU A 337 19.71 -11.77 -2.56
CA LEU A 337 18.32 -11.89 -3.00
C LEU A 337 17.56 -12.97 -2.21
N VAL A 338 16.45 -12.58 -1.59
CA VAL A 338 15.54 -13.49 -0.88
C VAL A 338 14.15 -13.44 -1.51
N GLY A 339 13.70 -14.56 -2.07
CA GLY A 339 12.44 -14.66 -2.76
C GLY A 339 11.88 -16.07 -2.79
N THR A 340 10.66 -16.21 -3.32
CA THR A 340 10.14 -17.54 -3.65
C THR A 340 10.95 -18.15 -4.78
N PRO A 341 10.99 -19.49 -4.95
CA PRO A 341 11.72 -20.11 -6.06
C PRO A 341 11.39 -19.53 -7.43
N PHE A 342 10.11 -19.19 -7.67
CA PHE A 342 9.70 -18.54 -8.91
C PHE A 342 10.27 -17.13 -9.07
N ARG A 343 10.34 -16.34 -7.99
CA ARG A 343 10.93 -15.00 -8.04
C ARG A 343 12.43 -15.06 -8.30
N MET A 344 13.14 -15.98 -7.65
CA MET A 344 14.57 -16.18 -7.85
C MET A 344 14.87 -16.44 -9.33
N VAL A 345 14.15 -17.37 -9.96
CA VAL A 345 14.29 -17.63 -11.41
C VAL A 345 13.99 -16.41 -12.27
N VAL A 346 12.94 -15.64 -11.95
CA VAL A 346 12.63 -14.41 -12.70
C VAL A 346 13.75 -13.38 -12.55
N TRP A 347 14.29 -13.19 -11.35
CA TRP A 347 15.37 -12.21 -11.10
C TRP A 347 16.69 -12.62 -11.73
N GLU A 348 17.00 -13.91 -11.76
CA GLU A 348 18.11 -14.47 -12.57
C GLU A 348 17.93 -14.10 -14.04
N GLN A 349 16.74 -14.30 -14.61
CA GLN A 349 16.45 -13.91 -15.99
C GLN A 349 16.52 -12.40 -16.23
N LEU A 350 16.20 -11.57 -15.22
CA LEU A 350 16.39 -10.12 -15.31
C LEU A 350 17.87 -9.75 -15.42
N LEU A 351 18.74 -10.38 -14.63
CA LEU A 351 20.19 -10.13 -14.66
C LEU A 351 20.80 -10.49 -16.03
N GLN A 352 20.18 -11.38 -16.79
CA GLN A 352 20.60 -11.72 -18.16
C GLN A 352 20.18 -10.69 -19.22
N ILE A 353 19.38 -9.65 -18.88
CA ILE A 353 18.98 -8.62 -19.85
C ILE A 353 20.12 -7.59 -19.97
N PRO A 354 20.80 -7.45 -21.13
CA PRO A 354 21.95 -6.56 -21.25
C PRO A 354 21.60 -5.07 -21.12
N TYR A 355 22.58 -4.26 -20.76
CA TYR A 355 22.50 -2.79 -20.78
C TYR A 355 22.08 -2.28 -22.17
N GLY A 356 21.07 -1.42 -22.24
CA GLY A 356 20.55 -0.85 -23.50
C GLY A 356 19.64 -1.80 -24.28
N ARG A 357 19.24 -2.94 -23.69
CA ARG A 357 18.28 -3.87 -24.29
C ARG A 357 17.05 -3.99 -23.42
N THR A 358 15.90 -4.14 -24.07
CA THR A 358 14.62 -4.41 -23.43
C THR A 358 14.11 -5.78 -23.78
N VAL A 359 13.27 -6.33 -22.91
CA VAL A 359 12.45 -7.51 -23.18
C VAL A 359 11.02 -7.22 -22.81
N THR A 360 10.06 -7.84 -23.47
CA THR A 360 8.67 -7.76 -23.08
C THR A 360 8.39 -8.71 -21.91
N TYR A 361 7.32 -8.45 -21.15
CA TYR A 361 6.84 -9.41 -20.14
C TYR A 361 6.49 -10.78 -20.74
N GLY A 362 6.11 -10.84 -22.03
CA GLY A 362 5.83 -12.09 -22.74
C GLY A 362 7.10 -12.89 -22.97
N GLU A 363 8.12 -12.28 -23.57
CA GLU A 363 9.43 -12.93 -23.80
C GLU A 363 10.08 -13.36 -22.49
N LEU A 364 9.98 -12.54 -21.43
CA LEU A 364 10.50 -12.92 -20.12
C LEU A 364 9.75 -14.13 -19.54
N ALA A 365 8.44 -14.25 -19.79
CA ALA A 365 7.67 -15.43 -19.38
C ALA A 365 8.06 -16.68 -20.16
N GLU A 366 8.35 -16.56 -21.45
CA GLU A 366 8.87 -17.65 -22.28
C GLU A 366 10.23 -18.14 -21.77
N ARG A 367 11.16 -17.21 -21.45
CA ARG A 367 12.47 -17.57 -20.88
C ARG A 367 12.34 -18.35 -19.57
N VAL A 368 11.47 -17.88 -18.66
CA VAL A 368 11.21 -18.56 -17.39
C VAL A 368 10.55 -19.92 -17.60
N GLU A 369 9.63 -20.04 -18.56
CA GLU A 369 9.02 -21.31 -18.93
C GLU A 369 10.06 -22.30 -19.51
N SER A 370 10.95 -21.84 -20.39
CA SER A 370 12.03 -22.67 -20.93
C SER A 370 12.98 -23.17 -19.85
N GLN A 371 13.32 -22.34 -18.86
CA GLN A 371 14.21 -22.74 -17.75
C GLN A 371 13.54 -23.70 -16.76
N THR A 372 12.23 -23.54 -16.53
CA THR A 372 11.53 -24.28 -15.46
C THR A 372 10.69 -25.45 -15.95
N GLY A 373 10.42 -25.53 -17.26
CA GLY A 373 9.46 -26.45 -17.86
C GLY A 373 8.00 -26.19 -17.45
N ARG A 374 7.71 -25.04 -16.82
CA ARG A 374 6.38 -24.70 -16.29
C ARG A 374 5.78 -23.53 -17.04
N ARG A 375 4.55 -23.73 -17.52
CA ARG A 375 3.80 -22.70 -18.22
C ARG A 375 3.71 -21.41 -17.41
N THR A 376 4.25 -20.33 -17.96
CA THR A 376 4.40 -19.05 -17.25
C THR A 376 3.72 -17.93 -18.03
N SER A 377 3.00 -17.05 -17.35
CA SER A 377 2.33 -15.92 -17.98
C SER A 377 3.07 -14.61 -17.74
N ALA A 378 2.98 -13.68 -18.71
CA ALA A 378 3.48 -12.31 -18.58
C ALA A 378 3.00 -11.62 -17.29
N ARG A 379 1.75 -11.90 -16.86
CA ARG A 379 1.19 -11.36 -15.61
C ARG A 379 1.88 -11.93 -14.37
N ALA A 380 2.17 -13.24 -14.34
CA ALA A 380 2.86 -13.87 -13.22
C ALA A 380 4.28 -13.33 -13.08
N VAL A 381 4.99 -13.21 -14.21
CA VAL A 381 6.31 -12.56 -14.28
C VAL A 381 6.23 -11.12 -13.83
N GLY A 382 5.25 -10.33 -14.31
CA GLY A 382 5.06 -8.96 -13.87
C GLY A 382 4.89 -8.82 -12.35
N GLY A 383 4.18 -9.77 -11.73
CA GLY A 383 4.12 -9.91 -10.29
C GLY A 383 5.50 -10.11 -9.65
N ALA A 384 6.33 -11.02 -10.18
CA ALA A 384 7.68 -11.28 -9.66
C ALA A 384 8.66 -10.12 -9.89
N VAL A 385 8.60 -9.48 -11.07
CA VAL A 385 9.38 -8.27 -11.41
C VAL A 385 9.08 -7.14 -10.42
N GLY A 386 7.80 -6.93 -10.08
CA GLY A 386 7.40 -5.93 -9.08
C GLY A 386 7.78 -6.27 -7.64
N HIS A 387 8.32 -7.47 -7.37
CA HIS A 387 8.86 -7.86 -6.06
C HIS A 387 10.38 -7.78 -6.00
N ASN A 388 11.04 -7.32 -7.06
CA ASN A 388 12.49 -7.14 -7.07
C ASN A 388 12.93 -6.18 -5.94
N PRO A 389 13.73 -6.65 -4.96
CA PRO A 389 14.16 -5.80 -3.84
C PRO A 389 15.36 -4.90 -4.18
N ILE A 390 16.10 -5.17 -5.27
CA ILE A 390 17.32 -4.45 -5.64
C ILE A 390 17.13 -3.79 -7.00
N CYS A 391 16.33 -2.73 -7.04
CA CYS A 391 16.03 -2.00 -8.28
C CYS A 391 17.31 -1.40 -8.90
N VAL A 392 17.28 -1.11 -10.21
CA VAL A 392 18.43 -0.68 -11.04
C VAL A 392 19.49 -1.78 -11.26
N ILE A 393 19.99 -2.40 -10.18
CA ILE A 393 21.01 -3.46 -10.24
C ILE A 393 20.41 -4.75 -10.82
N VAL A 394 19.29 -5.23 -10.27
CA VAL A 394 18.46 -6.24 -10.93
C VAL A 394 17.53 -5.46 -11.87
N PRO A 395 17.71 -5.51 -13.20
CA PRO A 395 17.26 -4.45 -14.09
C PRO A 395 15.78 -4.61 -14.51
N CYS A 396 14.87 -4.48 -13.54
CA CYS A 396 13.43 -4.56 -13.79
C CYS A 396 12.89 -3.44 -14.69
N HIS A 397 13.60 -2.31 -14.83
CA HIS A 397 13.27 -1.23 -15.76
C HIS A 397 13.43 -1.63 -17.24
N ARG A 398 14.20 -2.68 -17.54
CA ARG A 398 14.37 -3.20 -18.91
C ARG A 398 13.20 -4.07 -19.39
N VAL A 399 12.23 -4.37 -18.52
CA VAL A 399 11.05 -5.13 -18.89
C VAL A 399 9.92 -4.20 -19.31
N VAL A 400 9.43 -4.33 -20.54
CA VAL A 400 8.39 -3.46 -21.11
C VAL A 400 7.11 -4.24 -21.45
N GLY A 401 6.01 -3.52 -21.69
CA GLY A 401 4.79 -4.10 -22.24
C GLY A 401 4.95 -4.47 -23.71
N SER A 402 3.93 -5.10 -24.28
CA SER A 402 3.88 -5.34 -25.73
C SER A 402 3.95 -4.01 -26.49
N GLY A 403 4.72 -3.97 -27.59
CA GLY A 403 4.93 -2.78 -28.42
C GLY A 403 5.68 -1.65 -27.70
N GLY A 404 6.59 -1.99 -26.78
CA GLY A 404 7.45 -1.02 -26.09
C GLY A 404 6.78 -0.20 -24.99
N SER A 405 5.51 -0.45 -24.66
CA SER A 405 4.78 0.34 -23.67
C SER A 405 5.43 0.31 -22.28
N LEU A 406 5.69 1.49 -21.71
CA LEU A 406 6.21 1.59 -20.35
C LEU A 406 5.11 1.37 -19.33
N MET A 407 5.25 0.30 -18.55
CA MET A 407 4.33 -0.06 -17.48
C MET A 407 5.07 -0.05 -16.16
N GLY A 408 4.35 0.32 -15.08
CA GLY A 408 4.68 0.21 -13.65
C GLY A 408 6.15 0.02 -13.26
N PHE A 409 6.68 0.97 -12.50
CA PHE A 409 8.03 0.92 -11.95
C PHE A 409 8.05 1.50 -10.55
N ALA A 410 8.91 0.97 -9.67
CA ALA A 410 9.06 1.39 -8.28
C ALA A 410 9.29 2.90 -8.14
N GLY A 411 10.19 3.45 -8.95
CA GLY A 411 10.47 4.90 -9.02
C GLY A 411 9.53 5.70 -9.93
N GLY A 412 8.46 5.10 -10.46
CA GLY A 412 7.58 5.74 -11.46
C GLY A 412 8.02 5.53 -12.91
N VAL A 413 7.08 5.72 -13.84
CA VAL A 413 7.31 5.45 -15.28
C VAL A 413 8.33 6.43 -15.87
N GLU A 414 8.40 7.64 -15.33
CA GLU A 414 9.32 8.69 -15.71
C GLU A 414 10.77 8.33 -15.37
N VAL A 415 10.99 7.71 -14.19
CA VAL A 415 12.33 7.19 -13.83
C VAL A 415 12.71 6.04 -14.76
N LYS A 416 11.79 5.13 -15.04
CA LYS A 416 12.03 4.03 -15.98
C LYS A 416 12.40 4.54 -17.38
N ALA A 417 11.71 5.56 -17.88
CA ALA A 417 12.04 6.20 -19.15
C ALA A 417 13.43 6.81 -19.14
N ARG A 418 13.81 7.53 -18.06
CA ARG A 418 15.15 8.11 -17.90
C ARG A 418 16.25 7.06 -17.87
N LEU A 419 16.03 5.95 -17.15
CA LEU A 419 16.97 4.83 -17.12
C LEU A 419 17.16 4.21 -18.52
N LEU A 420 16.07 3.96 -19.24
CA LEU A 420 16.16 3.42 -20.60
C LEU A 420 16.83 4.38 -21.58
N ALA A 421 16.58 5.68 -21.45
CA ALA A 421 17.23 6.71 -22.25
C ALA A 421 18.73 6.80 -21.96
N LEU A 422 19.12 6.78 -20.68
CA LEU A 422 20.52 6.70 -20.25
C LEU A 422 21.21 5.49 -20.86
N GLU A 423 20.52 4.35 -20.91
CA GLU A 423 21.06 3.13 -21.47
C GLU A 423 21.13 3.10 -23.02
N GLY A 424 20.56 4.11 -23.69
CA GLY A 424 20.42 4.15 -25.15
C GLY A 424 19.50 3.05 -25.69
N ALA A 425 18.53 2.59 -24.89
CA ALA A 425 17.64 1.50 -25.27
C ALA A 425 16.74 1.90 -26.45
N LYS A 426 16.70 1.06 -27.49
CA LYS A 426 15.77 1.24 -28.60
C LYS A 426 14.38 0.78 -28.16
N MET A 427 13.46 1.72 -28.02
CA MET A 427 12.04 1.44 -27.83
C MET A 427 11.51 0.88 -29.16
N GLY A 428 11.29 -0.44 -29.21
CA GLY A 428 10.86 -1.16 -30.40
C GLY A 428 9.37 -1.02 -30.72
#